data_AF-A0A2A2VCY6-F1
#
_entry.id   AF-A0A2A2VCY6-F1
#
_cell.length_a   1.000
_cell.length_b   1.000
_cell.length_c   1.000
_cell.angle_alpha   90.00
_cell.angle_beta   90.00
_cell.angle_gamma   90.00
#
_symmetry.space_group_name_H-M   'P 1'
#
loop_
_entity.id
_entity.type
_entity.pdbx_description
1 polymer ?
#
loop_
_entity_poly.entity_id
_entity_poly.type
_entity_poly.pdbx_seq_one_letter_code
_entity_poly.pdbx_strand_id
1 'polypeptide(L)' 'MGKRRNRTKQATSLTFRLGQLAEAARARASILPPGPERERMLRKAREAESTIAIEQLVTTPGIELPS' A
#
# COMPACT_ATOMS: atom_id res chain seq x y z
N MET A 1 -4.93 -31.21 -10.44
CA MET A 1 -4.51 -30.16 -11.40
C MET A 1 -4.13 -28.90 -10.63
N GLY A 2 -2.88 -28.44 -10.70
CA GLY A 2 -2.39 -27.31 -9.90
C GLY A 2 -2.93 -25.97 -10.41
N LYS A 3 -3.54 -25.18 -9.53
CA LYS A 3 -4.03 -23.82 -9.82
C LYS A 3 -2.84 -22.97 -10.32
N ARG A 4 -2.89 -22.49 -11.57
CA ARG A 4 -1.84 -21.61 -12.12
C ARG A 4 -1.71 -20.38 -11.21
N ARG A 5 -0.54 -20.20 -10.60
CA ARG A 5 -0.23 -19.00 -9.81
C ARG A 5 -0.19 -17.81 -10.77
N ASN A 6 -0.98 -16.77 -10.50
CA ASN A 6 -1.00 -15.57 -11.32
C ASN A 6 0.30 -14.77 -11.08
N ARG A 7 1.37 -15.14 -11.81
CA ARG A 7 2.70 -14.58 -11.66
C ARG A 7 2.92 -13.49 -12.71
N THR A 8 2.25 -12.36 -12.55
CA THR A 8 2.54 -11.15 -13.32
C THR A 8 3.86 -10.55 -12.85
N LYS A 9 4.81 -10.37 -13.77
CA LYS A 9 6.03 -9.57 -13.51
C LYS A 9 5.62 -8.11 -13.47
N GLN A 10 5.61 -7.52 -12.28
CA GLN A 10 5.46 -6.08 -12.12
C GLN A 10 6.81 -5.42 -12.45
N ALA A 11 6.84 -4.45 -13.36
CA ALA A 11 8.06 -3.75 -13.75
C ALA A 11 8.58 -2.83 -12.62
N THR A 12 7.68 -2.38 -11.75
CA THR A 12 7.95 -1.48 -10.62
C THR A 12 7.85 -2.21 -9.28
N SER A 13 8.63 -1.79 -8.29
CA SER A 13 8.60 -2.36 -6.93
C SER A 13 7.21 -2.26 -6.28
N LEU A 14 6.95 -3.09 -5.27
CA LEU A 14 5.70 -3.05 -4.51
C LEU A 14 5.56 -1.72 -3.76
N THR A 15 6.63 -1.26 -3.10
CA THR A 15 6.68 0.06 -2.44
C THR A 15 6.33 1.21 -3.36
N PHE A 16 6.89 1.24 -4.56
CA PHE A 16 6.62 2.30 -5.54
C PHE A 16 5.14 2.34 -5.92
N ARG A 17 4.52 1.17 -6.16
CA ARG A 17 3.09 1.09 -6.48
C ARG A 17 2.22 1.51 -5.30
N LEU A 18 2.57 1.11 -4.08
CA LEU A 18 1.86 1.55 -2.87
C LEU A 18 1.98 3.07 -2.65
N GLY A 19 3.15 3.65 -2.93
CA GLY A 19 3.35 5.10 -2.86
C GLY A 19 2.44 5.86 -3.82
N GLN A 20 2.38 5.41 -5.08
CA GLN A 20 1.45 5.99 -6.06
C GLN A 20 -0.01 5.84 -5.65
N LEU A 21 -0.39 4.71 -5.03
CA LEU A 21 -1.75 4.51 -4.52
C LEU A 21 -2.07 5.49 -3.37
N ALA A 22 -1.12 5.71 -2.45
CA ALA A 22 -1.29 6.65 -1.35
C ALA A 22 -1.47 8.08 -1.86
N GLU A 23 -0.63 8.50 -2.80
CA GLU A 23 -0.70 9.82 -3.43
C GLU A 23 -2.01 10.02 -4.19
N ALA A 24 -2.41 9.05 -5.02
CA ALA A 24 -3.68 9.10 -5.75
C ALA A 24 -4.89 9.15 -4.81
N ALA A 25 -4.84 8.43 -3.69
CA ALA A 25 -5.89 8.45 -2.68
C ALA A 25 -5.97 9.81 -1.96
N ARG A 26 -4.83 10.44 -1.64
CA ARG A 26 -4.79 11.80 -1.08
C ARG A 26 -5.30 12.85 -2.08
N ALA A 27 -4.89 12.76 -3.34
CA ALA A 27 -5.37 13.64 -4.41
C ALA A 27 -6.91 13.54 -4.55
N ARG A 28 -7.46 12.33 -4.55
CA ARG A 28 -8.93 12.13 -4.56
C ARG A 28 -9.60 12.67 -3.30
N ALA A 29 -9.00 12.50 -2.14
CA ALA A 29 -9.53 13.06 -0.89
C ALA A 29 -9.51 14.60 -0.86
N SER A 30 -8.58 15.24 -1.58
CA SER A 30 -8.45 16.70 -1.61
C SER A 30 -9.59 17.40 -2.34
N ILE A 31 -10.19 16.73 -3.34
CA ILE A 31 -11.29 17.27 -4.15
C ILE A 31 -12.68 16.91 -3.59
N LEU A 32 -12.75 16.00 -2.62
CA LEU A 32 -14.01 15.58 -2.01
C LEU A 32 -14.40 16.53 -0.86
N PRO A 33 -15.70 16.81 -0.69
CA PRO A 33 -16.16 17.54 0.49
C PRO A 33 -15.90 16.74 1.78
N PRO A 34 -15.85 17.40 2.94
CA PRO A 34 -15.81 16.72 4.23
C PRO A 34 -16.96 15.72 4.35
N GLY A 35 -16.62 14.45 4.62
CA GLY A 35 -17.62 13.40 4.69
C GLY A 35 -17.01 11.99 4.65
N PRO A 36 -17.86 10.96 4.71
CA PRO A 36 -17.43 9.57 4.82
C PRO A 36 -16.63 9.10 3.60
N GLU A 37 -16.90 9.65 2.41
CA GLU A 37 -16.18 9.29 1.20
C GLU A 37 -14.75 9.83 1.18
N ARG A 38 -14.58 11.10 1.59
CA ARG A 38 -13.25 11.70 1.79
C ARG A 38 -12.44 10.91 2.82
N GLU A 39 -13.07 10.54 3.93
CA GLU A 39 -12.41 9.78 4.99
C GLU A 39 -12.03 8.36 4.55
N ARG A 40 -12.86 7.70 3.72
CA ARG A 40 -12.50 6.43 3.07
C ARG A 40 -11.25 6.56 2.21
N MET A 41 -11.11 7.65 1.44
CA MET A 41 -9.92 7.88 0.60
C MET A 41 -8.68 8.16 1.46
N LEU A 42 -8.80 8.97 2.51
CA LEU A 42 -7.70 9.20 3.45
C LEU A 42 -7.28 7.92 4.17
N ARG A 43 -8.23 7.07 4.56
CA ARG A 43 -7.93 5.77 5.17
C ARG A 43 -7.15 4.87 4.21
N LYS A 44 -7.56 4.79 2.94
CA LYS A 44 -6.82 4.04 1.91
C LYS A 44 -5.38 4.54 1.75
N ALA A 45 -5.17 5.86 1.79
CA ALA A 45 -3.81 6.41 1.72
C ALA A 45 -2.96 5.94 2.90
N ARG A 46 -3.50 6.03 4.12
CA ARG A 46 -2.82 5.56 5.34
C ARG A 46 -2.54 4.06 5.31
N GLU A 47 -3.49 3.25 4.85
CA GLU A 47 -3.30 1.80 4.70
C GLU A 47 -2.15 1.48 3.73
N ALA A 48 -2.06 2.20 2.60
CA ALA A 48 -0.97 2.03 1.64
C ALA A 48 0.39 2.42 2.25
N GLU A 49 0.45 3.53 2.99
CA GLU A 49 1.65 3.97 3.72
C GLU A 49 2.09 2.96 4.79
N SER A 50 1.15 2.45 5.60
CA SER A 50 1.43 1.39 6.58
C SER A 50 1.92 0.11 5.91
N THR A 51 1.37 -0.24 4.74
CA THR A 51 1.80 -1.42 3.99
C THR A 51 3.23 -1.26 3.47
N ILE A 52 3.65 -0.05 3.08
CA ILE A 52 5.05 0.24 2.72
C ILE A 52 5.96 -0.02 3.92
N ALA A 53 5.60 0.47 5.11
CA ALA A 53 6.38 0.23 6.33
C ALA A 53 6.50 -1.27 6.65
N ILE A 54 5.41 -2.03 6.52
CA ILE A 54 5.41 -3.49 6.70
C ILE A 54 6.31 -4.16 5.66
N GLU A 55 6.25 -3.75 4.39
CA GLU A 55 7.09 -4.33 3.34
C GLU A 55 8.57 -4.08 3.60
N GLN A 56 8.94 -2.88 4.07
CA GLN A 56 10.31 -2.58 4.50
C GLN A 56 10.75 -3.48 5.67
N LEU A 57 9.89 -3.71 6.66
CA LEU A 57 10.19 -4.63 7.76
C LEU A 57 10.40 -6.07 7.26
N VAL A 58 9.50 -6.58 6.41
CA VAL A 58 9.56 -7.96 5.90
C VAL A 58 10.75 -8.18 4.95
N THR A 59 11.17 -7.15 4.21
CA THR A 59 12.28 -7.24 3.27
C THR A 59 13.66 -7.03 3.91
N THR A 60 13.72 -6.49 5.12
CA THR A 60 14.98 -6.29 5.85
C THR A 60 15.44 -7.61 6.48
N PRO A 61 16.57 -8.19 6.05
CA PRO A 61 17.10 -9.40 6.67
C PRO A 61 17.63 -9.07 8.08
N GLY A 62 17.23 -9.86 9.09
CA GLY A 62 17.77 -9.74 10.45
C GLY A 62 16.96 -8.88 11.43
N ILE A 63 15.68 -8.61 11.17
CA ILE A 63 14.79 -8.14 12.24
C ILE A 63 14.51 -9.31 13.19
N GLU A 64 15.28 -9.38 14.28
CA GLU A 64 14.90 -10.17 15.45
C GLU A 64 13.59 -9.58 15.98
N LEU A 65 12.47 -10.24 15.65
CA LEU A 65 11.23 -10.01 16.37
C LEU A 65 11.53 -10.33 17.84
N PRO A 66 11.31 -9.39 18.78
CA PRO A 66 11.54 -9.68 20.19
C PRO A 66 10.69 -10.89 20.59
N SER A 67 11.37 -11.90 21.14
CA SER A 67 10.80 -13.16 21.62
C SER A 67 9.82 -12.97 22.77
#